data_AF-A0A940E4B2-F1
#
_entry.id   AF-A0A940E4B2-F1
#
_cell.length_a   1.000
_cell.length_b   1.000
_cell.length_c   1.000
_cell.angle_alpha   90.00
_cell.angle_beta   90.00
_cell.angle_gamma   90.00
#
_symmetry.space_group_name_H-M   'P 1'
#
loop_
_entity.id
_entity.type
_entity.pdbx_description
1 polymer ?
#
loop_
_entity_poly.entity_id
_entity_poly.type
_entity_poly.pdbx_seq_one_letter_code
_entity_poly.pdbx_strand_id
1 'polypeptide(L)'
;MKQIRTATIITGSFLLGMMIFSPLTTPVFAERDAITSSNTLHDAKSQFTALEKEIENMQRAMEELNASIASNEKELEETKLNIQEIQNGIVAKQSSIALLEEKIEKRQEIIKNRIIAMQEQPKRTLVAEVLLHSTSITNLLERMHAVTALFKSDNDMLKVQKHDQFKLK
;
A
#
# COMPACT_ATOMS: atom_id res chain seq x y z
N MET A 1 40.40 6.69 22.05
CA MET A 1 40.71 7.94 22.80
C MET A 1 39.44 8.78 22.81
N LYS A 2 38.76 8.86 23.96
CA LYS A 2 38.58 10.08 24.79
C LYS A 2 38.09 11.26 23.93
N GLN A 3 36.88 11.79 24.14
CA GLN A 3 36.57 12.60 25.33
C GLN A 3 35.10 12.54 25.76
N ILE A 4 34.93 12.37 27.07
CA ILE A 4 33.71 12.58 27.86
C ILE A 4 33.83 13.98 28.47
N ARG A 5 32.80 14.81 28.29
CA ARG A 5 32.50 16.06 29.04
C ARG A 5 31.00 16.32 28.86
N THR A 6 30.15 16.67 29.81
CA THR A 6 30.21 17.05 31.23
C THR A 6 28.74 17.17 31.65
N ALA A 7 28.29 16.48 32.70
CA ALA A 7 27.03 16.81 33.38
C ALA A 7 27.34 17.01 34.87
N THR A 8 27.13 18.24 35.29
CA THR A 8 27.49 18.84 36.57
C THR A 8 26.75 18.20 37.74
N ILE A 9 27.51 17.84 38.78
CA ILE A 9 27.03 17.41 40.09
C ILE A 9 26.56 18.65 40.87
N ILE A 10 25.29 18.67 41.28
CA ILE A 10 24.79 19.66 42.25
C ILE A 10 25.03 19.09 43.66
N THR A 11 26.07 19.62 44.30
CA THR A 11 26.30 19.72 45.75
C THR A 11 25.02 20.20 46.47
N GLY A 12 24.55 19.61 47.57
CA GLY A 12 25.28 19.24 48.78
C GLY A 12 25.12 20.34 49.82
N SER A 13 24.10 20.24 50.69
CA SER A 13 24.01 20.84 52.03
C SER A 13 22.64 20.55 52.68
N PHE A 14 22.58 19.58 53.61
CA PHE A 14 21.59 19.65 54.69
C PHE A 14 22.32 19.47 56.02
N LEU A 15 22.10 20.46 56.88
CA LEU A 15 22.94 20.83 58.01
C LEU A 15 22.88 19.84 59.18
N LEU A 16 24.06 19.71 59.78
CA LEU A 16 24.34 19.22 61.14
C LEU A 16 23.41 19.89 62.17
N GLY A 17 22.77 19.09 63.01
CA GLY A 17 21.93 19.58 64.10
C GLY A 17 21.59 18.49 65.12
N MET A 18 22.60 17.79 65.66
CA MET A 18 22.42 16.97 66.86
C MET A 18 22.42 17.88 68.10
N MET A 19 21.25 18.14 68.68
CA MET A 19 21.13 18.56 70.09
C MET A 19 20.50 17.42 70.87
N ILE A 20 21.29 16.86 71.78
CA ILE A 20 20.89 15.87 72.77
C ILE A 20 20.04 16.61 73.82
N PHE A 21 18.75 16.27 73.91
CA PHE A 21 17.93 16.66 75.06
C PHE A 21 17.11 15.45 75.50
N SER A 22 17.44 14.91 76.68
CA SER A 22 16.72 13.81 77.32
C SER A 22 16.17 14.28 78.66
N PRO A 23 14.87 14.04 78.95
CA PRO A 23 14.38 13.91 80.32
C PRO A 23 14.02 12.46 80.64
N LEU A 24 14.28 12.05 81.88
CA LEU A 24 13.86 10.78 82.46
C LEU A 24 12.32 10.69 82.63
N THR A 25 11.81 9.45 82.58
CA THR A 25 10.67 8.84 83.33
C THR A 25 9.39 8.39 82.58
N THR A 26 8.94 7.18 82.98
CA THR A 26 7.70 6.41 82.74
C THR A 26 7.68 5.39 81.57
N PRO A 27 7.35 4.09 81.82
CA PRO A 27 7.39 3.03 80.80
C PRO A 27 6.19 3.00 79.84
N VAL A 28 5.29 3.99 79.87
CA VAL A 28 4.08 4.01 79.03
C VAL A 28 4.30 4.74 77.68
N PHE A 29 5.40 5.49 77.52
CA PHE A 29 5.69 6.25 76.30
C PHE A 29 6.64 5.55 75.31
N ALA A 30 7.52 4.66 75.78
CA ALA A 30 8.43 3.91 74.90
C ALA A 30 7.70 2.92 73.98
N GLU A 31 6.58 2.35 74.44
CA GLU A 31 5.76 1.42 73.66
C GLU A 31 4.95 2.16 72.58
N ARG A 32 4.47 3.38 72.86
CA ARG A 32 3.69 4.18 71.92
C ARG A 32 4.55 4.70 70.75
N ASP A 33 5.76 5.17 71.03
CA ASP A 33 6.70 5.64 69.99
C ASP A 33 7.24 4.48 69.13
N ALA A 34 7.45 3.30 69.73
CA ALA A 34 7.80 2.08 68.99
C ALA A 34 6.65 1.60 68.09
N ILE A 35 5.39 1.67 68.55
CA ILE A 35 4.20 1.33 67.75
C ILE A 35 3.99 2.33 66.61
N THR A 36 4.13 3.63 66.85
CA THR A 36 4.01 4.66 65.80
C THR A 36 5.13 4.54 64.76
N SER A 37 6.36 4.24 65.20
CA SER A 37 7.49 3.98 64.29
C SER A 37 7.32 2.68 63.50
N SER A 38 6.72 1.65 64.10
CA SER A 38 6.39 0.39 63.42
C SER A 38 5.30 0.57 62.36
N ASN A 39 4.26 1.36 62.66
CA ASN A 39 3.18 1.63 61.71
C ASN A 39 3.66 2.45 60.51
N THR A 40 4.46 3.50 60.74
CA THR A 40 5.03 4.32 59.65
C THR A 40 6.02 3.53 58.78
N LEU A 41 6.80 2.61 59.37
CA LEU A 41 7.65 1.70 58.63
C LEU A 41 6.84 0.68 57.81
N HIS A 42 5.75 0.16 58.36
CA HIS A 42 4.82 -0.73 57.65
C HIS A 42 4.16 -0.01 56.46
N ASP A 43 3.68 1.20 56.66
CA ASP A 43 3.06 2.03 55.62
C ASP A 43 4.07 2.38 54.52
N ALA A 44 5.29 2.76 54.87
CA ALA A 44 6.36 3.00 53.91
C ALA A 44 6.69 1.73 53.11
N LYS A 45 6.79 0.57 53.77
CA LYS A 45 7.04 -0.71 53.10
C LYS A 45 5.90 -1.09 52.15
N SER A 46 4.66 -0.84 52.55
CA SER A 46 3.48 -1.03 51.70
C SER A 46 3.52 -0.14 50.46
N GLN A 47 3.89 1.13 50.62
CA GLN A 47 4.08 2.07 49.51
C GLN A 47 5.23 1.65 48.57
N PHE A 48 6.34 1.15 49.11
CA PHE A 48 7.43 0.60 48.30
C PHE A 48 6.98 -0.59 47.46
N THR A 49 6.29 -1.57 48.05
CA THR A 49 5.75 -2.71 47.31
C THR A 49 4.74 -2.30 46.24
N ALA A 50 3.91 -1.29 46.53
CA ALA A 50 2.97 -0.74 45.55
C ALA A 50 3.69 -0.07 44.37
N LEU A 51 4.75 0.70 44.66
CA LEU A 51 5.58 1.33 43.64
C LEU A 51 6.36 0.31 42.79
N GLU A 52 6.91 -0.75 43.40
CA GLU A 52 7.55 -1.85 42.67
C GLU A 52 6.56 -2.51 41.69
N LYS A 53 5.33 -2.77 42.14
CA LYS A 53 4.27 -3.32 41.29
C LYS A 53 3.89 -2.38 40.15
N GLU A 54 3.86 -1.08 40.39
CA GLU A 54 3.60 -0.08 39.35
C GLU A 54 4.74 -0.05 38.31
N ILE A 55 6.00 -0.11 38.75
CA ILE A 55 7.17 -0.20 37.87
C ILE A 55 7.10 -1.46 37.01
N GLU A 56 6.78 -2.62 37.58
CA GLU A 56 6.62 -3.86 36.80
C GLU A 56 5.49 -3.75 35.77
N ASN A 57 4.37 -3.13 36.13
CA ASN A 57 3.25 -2.91 35.20
C ASN A 57 3.66 -1.96 34.06
N MET A 58 4.40 -0.90 34.37
CA MET A 58 4.93 0.02 33.36
C MET A 58 5.93 -0.67 32.44
N GLN A 59 6.78 -1.56 32.96
CA GLN A 59 7.70 -2.36 32.16
C GLN A 59 6.95 -3.28 31.19
N ARG A 60 5.93 -4.00 31.67
CA ARG A 60 5.06 -4.83 30.82
C ARG A 60 4.37 -3.99 29.73
N ALA A 61 3.82 -2.83 30.09
CA ALA A 61 3.19 -1.94 29.12
C ALA A 61 4.19 -1.41 28.06
N MET A 62 5.45 -1.15 28.44
CA MET A 62 6.49 -0.78 27.49
C MET A 62 6.84 -1.93 26.54
N GLU A 63 6.92 -3.16 27.03
CA GLU A 63 7.17 -4.34 26.19
C GLU A 63 6.04 -4.57 25.18
N GLU A 64 4.79 -4.48 25.61
CA GLU A 64 3.61 -4.57 24.74
C GLU A 64 3.57 -3.45 23.68
N LEU A 65 3.91 -2.23 24.07
CA LEU A 65 3.99 -1.10 23.16
C LEU A 65 5.10 -1.29 22.13
N ASN A 66 6.29 -1.74 22.55
CA ASN A 66 7.40 -2.03 21.64
C ASN A 66 7.05 -3.14 20.65
N ALA A 67 6.37 -4.21 21.11
CA ALA A 67 5.89 -5.26 20.24
C ALA A 67 4.87 -4.72 19.21
N SER A 68 3.96 -3.85 19.64
CA SER A 68 2.98 -3.20 18.77
C SER A 68 3.63 -2.28 17.74
N ILE A 69 4.66 -1.52 18.15
CA ILE A 69 5.45 -0.68 17.23
C ILE A 69 6.12 -1.55 16.16
N ALA A 70 6.80 -2.63 16.56
CA ALA A 70 7.47 -3.52 15.62
C ALA A 70 6.48 -4.18 14.64
N SER A 71 5.28 -4.57 15.11
CA SER A 71 4.23 -5.09 14.25
C SER A 71 3.74 -4.05 13.25
N ASN A 72 3.47 -2.83 13.71
CA ASN A 72 3.00 -1.75 12.85
C ASN A 72 4.06 -1.30 11.83
N GLU A 73 5.34 -1.31 12.20
CA GLU A 73 6.44 -1.02 11.26
C GLU A 73 6.52 -2.06 10.15
N LYS A 74 6.31 -3.34 10.49
CA LYS A 74 6.24 -4.43 9.50
C LYS A 74 5.04 -4.27 8.56
N GLU A 75 3.85 -4.03 9.11
CA GLU A 75 2.64 -3.80 8.31
C GLU A 75 2.76 -2.56 7.42
N LEU A 76 3.42 -1.51 7.91
CA LEU A 76 3.72 -0.30 7.13
C LEU A 76 4.61 -0.62 5.94
N GLU A 77 5.64 -1.44 6.13
CA GLU A 77 6.55 -1.82 5.05
C GLU A 77 5.86 -2.71 4.01
N GLU A 78 5.08 -3.71 4.46
CA GLU A 78 4.25 -4.53 3.56
C GLU A 78 3.27 -3.67 2.76
N THR A 79 2.64 -2.69 3.41
CA THR A 79 1.72 -1.75 2.75
C THR A 79 2.44 -0.89 1.71
N LYS A 80 3.65 -0.39 2.00
CA LYS A 80 4.45 0.37 1.03
C LYS A 80 4.82 -0.46 -0.19
N LEU A 81 5.22 -1.71 0.01
CA LEU A 81 5.51 -2.64 -1.10
C LEU A 81 4.28 -2.87 -1.97
N ASN A 82 3.13 -3.13 -1.36
CA ASN A 82 1.86 -3.28 -2.07
C ASN A 82 1.48 -2.03 -2.87
N ILE A 83 1.68 -0.82 -2.30
CA ILE A 83 1.46 0.44 -3.01
C ILE A 83 2.36 0.54 -4.23
N GLN A 84 3.65 0.20 -4.09
CA GLN A 84 4.60 0.24 -5.20
C GLN A 84 4.23 -0.74 -6.31
N GLU A 85 3.82 -1.97 -5.96
CA GLU A 85 3.36 -2.97 -6.93
C GLU A 85 2.11 -2.49 -7.68
N ILE A 86 1.13 -1.94 -6.95
CA ILE A 86 -0.09 -1.39 -7.54
C ILE A 86 0.24 -0.23 -8.49
N GLN A 87 1.13 0.70 -8.09
CA GLN A 87 1.56 1.81 -8.93
C GLN A 87 2.21 1.33 -10.23
N ASN A 88 3.11 0.35 -10.15
CA ASN A 88 3.73 -0.27 -11.32
C ASN A 88 2.67 -0.94 -12.22
N GLY A 89 1.70 -1.62 -11.62
CA GLY A 89 0.56 -2.21 -12.33
C GLY A 89 -0.30 -1.18 -13.05
N ILE A 90 -0.54 -0.02 -12.44
CA ILE A 90 -1.28 1.11 -13.04
C ILE A 90 -0.52 1.62 -14.27
N VAL A 91 0.78 1.88 -14.16
CA VAL A 91 1.61 2.37 -15.27
C VAL A 91 1.60 1.37 -16.44
N ALA A 92 1.76 0.08 -16.16
CA ALA A 92 1.71 -0.97 -17.18
C ALA A 92 0.34 -1.04 -17.88
N LYS A 93 -0.76 -0.93 -17.11
CA LYS A 93 -2.13 -0.90 -17.65
C LYS A 93 -2.37 0.34 -18.50
N GLN A 94 -1.93 1.52 -18.07
CA GLN A 94 -2.05 2.76 -18.86
C GLN A 94 -1.30 2.65 -20.19
N SER A 95 -0.08 2.12 -20.19
CA SER A 95 0.66 1.86 -21.43
C SER A 95 -0.07 0.88 -22.34
N SER A 96 -0.65 -0.19 -21.78
CA SER A 96 -1.43 -1.16 -22.54
C SER A 96 -2.70 -0.55 -23.14
N ILE A 97 -3.37 0.34 -22.40
CA ILE A 97 -4.54 1.10 -22.88
C ILE A 97 -4.14 1.99 -24.04
N ALA A 98 -3.07 2.78 -23.91
CA ALA A 98 -2.61 3.67 -24.97
C ALA A 98 -2.27 2.91 -26.27
N LEU A 99 -1.58 1.76 -26.16
CA LEU A 99 -1.31 0.90 -27.32
C LEU A 99 -2.58 0.30 -27.93
N LEU A 100 -3.60 0.01 -27.12
CA LEU A 100 -4.87 -0.51 -27.59
C LEU A 100 -5.68 0.58 -28.31
N GLU A 101 -5.72 1.79 -27.76
CA GLU A 101 -6.35 2.97 -28.36
C GLU A 101 -5.73 3.30 -29.72
N GLU A 102 -4.39 3.33 -29.80
CA GLU A 102 -3.67 3.56 -31.06
C GLU A 102 -4.04 2.49 -32.12
N LYS A 103 -4.13 1.22 -31.71
CA LYS A 103 -4.55 0.13 -32.61
C LYS A 103 -6.01 0.25 -33.06
N ILE A 104 -6.89 0.75 -32.19
CA ILE A 104 -8.30 0.99 -32.51
C ILE A 104 -8.41 2.15 -33.49
N GLU A 105 -7.68 3.24 -33.29
CA GLU A 105 -7.68 4.41 -34.16
C GLU A 105 -7.16 4.07 -35.55
N LYS A 106 -6.00 3.41 -35.65
CA LYS A 106 -5.44 2.94 -36.92
C LYS A 106 -6.40 2.03 -37.68
N ARG A 107 -7.05 1.08 -36.99
CA ARG A 107 -8.07 0.21 -37.64
C ARG A 107 -9.30 0.98 -38.05
N GLN A 108 -9.76 1.95 -37.24
CA GLN A 108 -10.92 2.77 -37.56
C GLN A 108 -10.71 3.54 -38.87
N GLU A 109 -9.49 4.09 -39.08
CA GLU A 109 -9.12 4.75 -40.31
C GLU A 109 -9.16 3.79 -41.51
N ILE A 110 -8.55 2.60 -41.38
CA ILE A 110 -8.57 1.57 -42.42
C ILE A 110 -10.00 1.17 -42.77
N ILE A 111 -10.84 0.90 -41.77
CA ILE A 111 -12.27 0.56 -41.94
C ILE A 111 -12.98 1.69 -42.68
N LYS A 112 -12.80 2.95 -42.26
CA LYS A 112 -13.42 4.12 -42.89
C LYS A 112 -13.02 4.23 -44.36
N ASN A 113 -11.73 4.16 -44.67
CA ASN A 113 -11.22 4.27 -46.03
C ASN A 113 -11.74 3.14 -46.93
N ARG A 114 -11.83 1.91 -46.41
CA ARG A 114 -12.42 0.77 -47.14
C ARG A 114 -13.90 0.96 -47.42
N ILE A 115 -14.68 1.45 -46.45
CA ILE A 115 -16.10 1.73 -46.64
C ILE A 115 -16.31 2.83 -47.69
N ILE A 116 -15.49 3.89 -47.67
CA ILE A 116 -15.54 4.96 -48.68
C ILE A 116 -15.23 4.38 -50.07
N ALA A 117 -14.14 3.62 -50.22
CA ALA A 117 -13.78 3.00 -51.50
C ALA A 117 -14.88 2.06 -52.03
N MET A 118 -15.54 1.30 -51.14
CA MET A 118 -16.69 0.46 -51.51
C MET A 118 -17.91 1.27 -51.96
N GLN A 119 -18.10 2.49 -51.44
CA GLN A 119 -19.20 3.38 -51.82
C GLN A 119 -18.93 4.16 -53.11
N GLU A 120 -17.67 4.52 -53.37
CA GLU A 120 -17.24 5.18 -54.61
C GLU A 120 -17.36 4.25 -55.81
N GLN A 121 -17.25 2.93 -55.60
CA GLN A 121 -17.53 1.95 -56.64
C GLN A 121 -19.03 1.93 -57.01
N PRO A 122 -19.38 1.97 -58.31
CA PRO A 122 -20.78 1.91 -58.73
C PRO A 122 -21.45 0.62 -58.20
N LYS A 123 -22.52 0.75 -57.42
CA LYS A 123 -23.21 -0.32 -56.65
C LYS A 123 -23.58 -1.61 -57.40
N ARG A 124 -23.51 -1.64 -58.74
CA ARG A 124 -23.82 -2.81 -59.57
C ARG A 124 -22.59 -3.50 -60.16
N THR A 125 -21.38 -3.01 -59.88
CA THR A 125 -20.21 -3.32 -60.73
C THR A 125 -19.19 -4.26 -60.12
N LEU A 126 -18.97 -4.41 -58.81
CA LEU A 126 -17.83 -5.23 -58.37
C LEU A 126 -17.93 -6.71 -58.77
N VAL A 127 -19.05 -7.37 -58.47
CA VAL A 127 -19.27 -8.78 -58.88
C VAL A 127 -19.46 -8.88 -60.40
N ALA A 128 -20.12 -7.89 -61.01
CA ALA A 128 -20.32 -7.84 -62.46
C ALA A 128 -19.00 -7.60 -63.22
N GLU A 129 -18.06 -6.82 -62.69
CA GLU A 129 -16.72 -6.57 -63.23
C GLU A 129 -15.86 -7.81 -63.11
N VAL A 130 -15.92 -8.50 -61.96
CA VAL A 130 -15.20 -9.77 -61.79
C VAL A 130 -15.70 -10.80 -62.80
N LEU A 131 -17.01 -10.82 -63.10
CA LEU A 131 -17.60 -11.65 -64.15
C LEU A 131 -17.16 -11.20 -65.56
N LEU A 132 -17.32 -9.91 -65.89
CA LEU A 132 -17.08 -9.33 -67.22
C LEU A 132 -15.59 -9.27 -67.62
N HIS A 133 -14.68 -9.16 -66.66
CA HIS A 133 -13.23 -9.06 -66.91
C HIS A 133 -12.46 -10.36 -66.62
N SER A 134 -13.16 -11.47 -66.33
CA SER A 134 -12.52 -12.77 -66.14
C SER A 134 -12.09 -13.37 -67.49
N THR A 135 -10.83 -13.82 -67.58
CA THR A 135 -10.26 -14.39 -68.83
C THR A 135 -10.53 -15.89 -68.98
N SER A 136 -10.95 -16.57 -67.91
CA SER A 136 -11.30 -17.99 -67.87
C SER A 136 -12.13 -18.34 -66.62
N ILE A 137 -12.78 -19.51 -66.60
CA ILE A 137 -13.53 -20.00 -65.44
C ILE A 137 -12.64 -20.15 -64.20
N THR A 138 -11.39 -20.59 -64.37
CA THR A 138 -10.41 -20.67 -63.28
C THR A 138 -10.07 -19.28 -62.73
N ASN A 139 -9.83 -18.31 -63.61
CA ASN A 139 -9.54 -16.93 -63.19
C ASN A 139 -10.74 -16.27 -62.49
N LEU A 140 -11.97 -16.60 -62.91
CA LEU A 140 -13.18 -16.16 -62.24
C LEU A 140 -13.26 -16.72 -60.81
N LEU A 141 -13.03 -18.03 -60.64
CA LEU A 141 -13.08 -18.70 -59.34
C LEU A 141 -12.04 -18.11 -58.37
N GLU A 142 -10.81 -17.89 -58.82
CA GLU A 142 -9.75 -17.27 -58.04
C GLU A 142 -10.12 -15.86 -57.56
N ARG A 143 -10.63 -15.01 -58.47
CA ARG A 143 -11.07 -13.65 -58.12
C ARG A 143 -12.25 -13.66 -57.15
N MET A 144 -13.22 -14.56 -57.33
CA MET A 144 -14.35 -14.72 -56.42
C MET A 144 -13.92 -15.20 -55.03
N HIS A 145 -12.94 -16.11 -54.95
CA HIS A 145 -12.32 -16.50 -53.69
C HIS A 145 -11.59 -15.33 -53.04
N ALA A 146 -10.83 -14.54 -53.81
CA ALA A 146 -10.13 -13.36 -53.29
C ALA A 146 -11.10 -12.31 -52.73
N VAL A 147 -12.20 -12.04 -53.44
CA VAL A 147 -13.27 -11.13 -52.99
C VAL A 147 -13.91 -11.65 -51.69
N THR A 148 -14.22 -12.94 -51.63
CA THR A 148 -14.79 -13.57 -50.43
C THR A 148 -13.83 -13.52 -49.25
N ALA A 149 -12.54 -13.78 -49.48
CA ALA A 149 -11.48 -13.69 -48.47
C ALA A 149 -11.32 -12.24 -47.96
N LEU A 150 -11.41 -11.24 -48.84
CA LEU A 150 -11.39 -9.83 -48.48
C LEU A 150 -12.58 -9.47 -47.57
N PHE A 151 -13.81 -9.81 -47.96
CA PHE A 151 -15.00 -9.55 -47.15
C PHE A 151 -14.94 -10.26 -45.78
N LYS A 152 -14.41 -11.48 -45.74
CA LYS A 152 -14.18 -12.19 -44.47
C LYS A 152 -13.19 -11.44 -43.59
N SER A 153 -12.06 -11.00 -44.16
CA SER A 153 -11.06 -10.21 -43.44
C SER A 153 -11.63 -8.89 -42.92
N ASP A 154 -12.46 -8.19 -43.69
CA ASP A 154 -13.10 -6.94 -43.26
C ASP A 154 -14.09 -7.18 -42.12
N ASN A 155 -14.89 -8.24 -42.21
CA ASN A 155 -15.79 -8.63 -41.13
C ASN A 155 -15.04 -9.01 -39.86
N ASP A 156 -13.94 -9.77 -39.97
CA ASP A 156 -13.12 -10.14 -38.83
C ASP A 156 -12.43 -8.91 -38.23
N MET A 157 -11.94 -7.97 -39.04
CA MET A 157 -11.41 -6.68 -38.58
C MET A 157 -12.45 -5.90 -37.77
N LEU A 158 -13.71 -5.84 -38.22
CA LEU A 158 -14.82 -5.21 -37.49
C LEU A 158 -15.13 -5.90 -36.16
N LYS A 159 -15.06 -7.24 -36.10
CA LYS A 159 -15.25 -7.97 -34.84
C LYS A 159 -14.14 -7.66 -33.84
N VAL A 160 -12.88 -7.70 -34.27
CA VAL A 160 -11.74 -7.38 -33.40
C VAL A 160 -11.82 -5.92 -32.96
N GLN A 161 -12.21 -4.99 -33.85
CA GLN A 161 -12.43 -3.58 -33.49
C GLN A 161 -13.47 -3.44 -32.38
N LYS A 162 -14.65 -4.08 -32.53
CA LYS A 162 -15.70 -4.06 -31.50
C LYS A 162 -15.24 -4.68 -30.19
N HIS A 163 -14.50 -5.79 -30.26
CA HIS A 163 -13.98 -6.47 -29.09
C HIS A 163 -12.96 -5.60 -28.33
N ASP A 164 -12.07 -4.93 -29.04
CA ASP A 164 -11.07 -4.07 -28.41
C ASP A 164 -11.69 -2.78 -27.85
N GLN A 165 -12.69 -2.21 -28.53
CA GLN A 165 -13.50 -1.11 -27.98
C GLN A 165 -14.25 -1.53 -26.71
N PHE A 166 -14.68 -2.79 -26.61
CA PHE A 166 -15.30 -3.32 -25.39
C PHE A 166 -14.30 -3.42 -24.23
N LYS A 167 -13.04 -3.79 -24.50
CA LYS A 167 -11.99 -3.85 -23.46
C LYS A 167 -11.64 -2.50 -22.84
N LEU A 168 -11.97 -1.39 -23.50
CA LEU A 168 -11.75 -0.03 -23.00
C LEU A 168 -12.91 0.53 -22.17
N LYS A 169 -14.06 -0.16 -22.13
CA LYS A 169 -15.24 0.24 -21.34
C LYS A 169 -15.23 -0.42 -19.98
#